data_AF-A0A2G9TJL2-F1
#
_entry.id   AF-A0A2G9TJL2-F1
#
_cell.length_a   1.000
_cell.length_b   1.000
_cell.length_c   1.000
_cell.angle_alpha   90.00
_cell.angle_beta   90.00
_cell.angle_gamma   90.00
#
_symmetry.space_group_name_H-M   'P 1'
#
loop_
_entity.id
_entity.type
_entity.pdbx_description
1 polymer ?
#
loop_
_entity_poly.entity_id
_entity_poly.type
_entity_poly.pdbx_seq_one_letter_code
_entity_poly.pdbx_strand_id
1 'polypeptide(L)'
;CPFFIREESHLIDSLHQYDIGSCTAGKVHIFTTNDPPAKIRPYRVPTKYREELQKHCNMLLRAGVMKESHTPWVHNLVVVRKKDNFLRVCLDMRRPINAVT
;
A
#
# COMPACT_ATOMS: atom_id res chain seq x y z
N CYS A 1 -27.64 -20.26 -7.66
CA CYS A 1 -27.06 -21.62 -7.64
C CYS A 1 -25.82 -21.65 -6.73
N PRO A 2 -25.92 -22.21 -5.51
CA PRO A 2 -24.81 -22.22 -4.54
C PRO A 2 -23.70 -23.24 -4.85
N PHE A 3 -23.95 -24.18 -5.77
CA PHE A 3 -23.06 -25.32 -6.02
C PHE A 3 -21.81 -24.97 -6.85
N PHE A 4 -21.85 -23.92 -7.68
CA PHE A 4 -20.77 -23.59 -8.62
C PHE A 4 -19.58 -22.87 -7.97
N ILE A 5 -19.78 -22.21 -6.82
CA ILE A 5 -18.70 -21.48 -6.12
C ILE A 5 -17.72 -22.45 -5.44
N ARG A 6 -18.15 -23.69 -5.14
CA ARG A 6 -17.32 -24.63 -4.37
C ARG A 6 -16.16 -25.24 -5.16
N GLU A 7 -16.29 -25.43 -6.47
CA GLU A 7 -15.26 -26.10 -7.29
C GLU A 7 -14.10 -25.17 -7.72
N GLU A 8 -14.29 -23.85 -7.79
CA GLU A 8 -13.23 -22.87 -8.15
C GLU A 8 -12.76 -21.97 -7.00
N SER A 9 -13.15 -22.29 -5.76
CA SER A 9 -12.96 -21.44 -4.57
C SER A 9 -11.52 -20.97 -4.31
N HIS A 10 -10.51 -21.76 -4.70
CA HIS A 10 -9.10 -21.45 -4.42
C HIS A 10 -8.56 -20.21 -5.17
N LEU A 11 -9.21 -19.77 -6.24
CA LEU A 11 -8.81 -18.57 -7.02
C LEU A 11 -9.58 -17.31 -6.61
N ILE A 12 -10.65 -17.45 -5.82
CA ILE A 12 -11.55 -16.36 -5.45
C ILE A 12 -11.21 -15.81 -4.06
N ASP A 13 -10.75 -16.68 -3.17
CA ASP A 13 -10.46 -16.34 -1.78
C ASP A 13 -8.98 -15.97 -1.59
N SER A 14 -8.71 -14.76 -1.11
CA SER A 14 -7.36 -14.36 -0.70
C SER A 14 -6.95 -15.08 0.59
N LEU A 15 -6.04 -16.05 0.52
CA LEU A 15 -5.69 -16.92 1.64
C LEU A 15 -4.66 -16.30 2.60
N HIS A 16 -3.86 -15.35 2.11
CA HIS A 16 -2.83 -14.67 2.89
C HIS A 16 -2.71 -13.19 2.54
N GLN A 17 -2.11 -12.40 3.44
CA GLN A 17 -2.02 -10.94 3.31
C GLN A 17 -1.35 -10.45 2.01
N TYR A 18 -0.51 -11.28 1.40
CA TYR A 18 0.20 -10.99 0.15
C TYR A 18 -0.38 -11.74 -1.05
N ASP A 19 -1.60 -12.29 -0.93
CA ASP A 19 -2.37 -12.85 -2.04
C ASP A 19 -3.09 -11.71 -2.76
N ILE A 20 -2.40 -11.07 -3.71
CA ILE A 20 -2.82 -9.79 -4.27
C ILE A 20 -3.43 -10.02 -5.65
N GLY A 21 -4.72 -9.69 -5.78
CA GLY A 21 -5.41 -9.70 -7.07
C GLY A 21 -4.94 -8.58 -8.00
N SER A 22 -4.99 -8.84 -9.30
CA SER A 22 -4.69 -7.85 -10.35
C SER A 22 -5.93 -7.57 -11.21
N CYS A 23 -6.07 -6.34 -11.68
CA CYS A 23 -7.11 -5.98 -12.65
C CYS A 23 -6.47 -5.63 -14.00
N THR A 24 -7.02 -6.16 -15.09
CA THR A 24 -6.60 -5.85 -16.47
C THR A 24 -7.29 -4.59 -17.02
N ALA A 25 -8.18 -3.96 -16.25
CA ALA A 25 -8.66 -2.62 -16.58
C ALA A 25 -7.44 -1.70 -16.73
N GLY A 26 -7.40 -0.92 -17.82
CA GLY A 26 -6.20 -0.20 -18.25
C GLY A 26 -5.60 0.76 -17.21
N LYS A 27 -4.52 1.44 -17.60
CA LYS A 27 -3.82 2.37 -16.70
C LYS A 27 -4.77 3.45 -16.17
N VAL A 28 -4.79 3.61 -14.85
CA VAL A 28 -5.54 4.68 -14.20
C VAL A 28 -4.79 6.00 -14.38
N HIS A 29 -5.47 7.02 -14.88
CA HIS A 29 -4.97 8.39 -14.93
C HIS A 29 -5.51 9.19 -13.74
N ILE A 30 -4.62 9.78 -12.95
CA ILE A 30 -4.98 10.64 -11.82
C ILE A 30 -4.84 12.09 -12.27
N PHE A 31 -5.94 12.83 -12.30
CA PHE A 31 -5.93 14.26 -12.58
C PHE A 31 -5.40 15.01 -11.36
N THR A 32 -4.47 15.94 -11.55
CA THR A 32 -3.86 16.76 -10.50
C THR A 32 -3.91 18.23 -10.90
N THR A 33 -3.88 19.14 -9.94
CA THR A 33 -3.69 20.58 -10.19
C THR A 33 -2.20 20.92 -10.34
N ASN A 34 -1.90 22.16 -10.78
CA ASN A 34 -0.53 22.64 -11.02
C ASN A 34 0.25 22.98 -9.74
N ASP A 35 -0.11 22.43 -8.59
CA ASP A 35 0.56 22.72 -7.33
C ASP A 35 1.97 22.11 -7.29
N PRO A 36 2.94 22.81 -6.66
CA PRO A 36 4.30 22.33 -6.58
C PRO A 36 4.40 21.06 -5.72
N PRO A 37 5.34 20.15 -6.03
CA PRO A 37 5.53 18.93 -5.27
C PRO A 37 5.94 19.23 -3.84
N ALA A 38 5.21 18.69 -2.86
CA ALA A 38 5.60 18.82 -1.46
C ALA A 38 6.41 17.61 -0.98
N LYS A 39 7.59 17.90 -0.44
CA LYS A 39 8.45 16.94 0.25
C LYS A 39 8.27 17.11 1.76
N ILE A 40 7.58 16.17 2.39
CA ILE A 40 7.42 16.18 3.84
C ILE A 40 8.54 15.39 4.50
N ARG A 41 9.03 15.88 5.65
CA ARG A 41 9.99 15.15 6.49
C ARG A 41 9.33 13.87 7.02
N PRO A 42 9.89 12.67 6.70
CA PRO A 42 9.36 11.41 7.19
C PRO A 42 9.31 11.35 8.72
N TYR A 43 8.25 10.77 9.26
CA TYR A 43 8.18 10.44 10.69
C TYR A 43 9.21 9.38 11.07
N ARG A 44 9.72 9.47 12.30
CA ARG A 44 10.62 8.44 12.83
C ARG A 44 9.84 7.18 13.15
N VAL A 45 10.24 6.07 12.53
CA VAL A 45 9.72 4.74 12.86
C VAL A 45 10.43 4.23 14.12
N PRO A 46 9.68 3.85 15.18
CA PRO A 46 10.24 3.22 16.38
C PRO A 46 11.06 1.98 16.03
N THR A 47 12.20 1.76 16.68
CA THR A 47 13.12 0.66 16.39
C THR A 47 12.43 -0.71 16.40
N LYS A 48 11.50 -0.92 17.34
CA LYS A 48 10.69 -2.16 17.46
C LYS A 48 9.94 -2.55 16.19
N TYR A 49 9.61 -1.59 15.32
CA TYR A 49 8.82 -1.83 14.12
C TYR A 49 9.63 -1.81 12.83
N ARG A 50 10.93 -1.47 12.89
CA ARG A 50 11.75 -1.30 11.68
C ARG A 50 11.93 -2.59 10.90
N GLU A 51 12.23 -3.69 11.58
CA GLU A 51 12.44 -4.98 10.92
C GLU A 51 11.16 -5.51 10.27
N GLU A 52 10.05 -5.45 10.99
CA GLU A 52 8.75 -5.90 10.46
C GLU A 52 8.27 -5.01 9.31
N LEU A 53 8.46 -3.69 9.41
CA LEU A 53 8.20 -2.75 8.33
C LEU A 53 9.04 -3.07 7.08
N GLN A 54 10.34 -3.32 7.26
CA GLN A 54 11.24 -3.66 6.15
C GLN A 54 10.83 -4.97 5.48
N LYS A 55 10.46 -6.00 6.26
CA LYS A 55 9.92 -7.27 5.73
C LYS A 55 8.65 -7.01 4.92
N HIS A 56 7.72 -6.20 5.42
CA HIS A 56 6.48 -5.86 4.72
C HIS A 56 6.75 -5.13 3.39
N CYS A 57 7.63 -4.13 3.39
CA CYS A 57 8.03 -3.42 2.17
C CYS A 57 8.67 -4.36 1.14
N ASN A 58 9.56 -5.25 1.57
CA ASN A 58 10.21 -6.22 0.69
C ASN A 58 9.22 -7.21 0.07
N MET A 59 8.20 -7.64 0.82
CA MET A 59 7.15 -8.50 0.27
C MET A 59 6.33 -7.79 -0.81
N LEU A 60 5.99 -6.52 -0.60
CA LEU A 60 5.25 -5.70 -1.58
C LEU A 60 6.09 -5.37 -2.83
N LEU A 61 7.40 -5.19 -2.69
CA LEU A 61 8.33 -5.04 -3.82
C LEU A 61 8.38 -6.33 -4.65
N ARG A 62 8.48 -7.50 -3.99
CA ARG A 62 8.48 -8.81 -4.66
C ARG A 62 7.15 -9.12 -5.35
N ALA A 63 6.04 -8.70 -4.75
CA ALA A 63 4.71 -8.83 -5.34
C ALA A 63 4.46 -7.86 -6.50
N GLY A 64 5.38 -6.93 -6.79
CA GLY A 64 5.24 -5.97 -7.89
C GLY A 64 4.24 -4.84 -7.62
N VAL A 65 3.73 -4.71 -6.38
CA VAL A 65 2.78 -3.65 -5.99
C VAL A 65 3.51 -2.32 -5.74
N MET A 66 4.74 -2.39 -5.23
CA MET A 66 5.60 -1.22 -5.08
C MET A 66 6.78 -1.28 -6.04
N LYS A 67 7.26 -0.10 -6.43
CA LYS A 67 8.46 0.07 -7.24
C LYS A 67 9.30 1.22 -6.68
N GLU A 68 10.61 1.06 -6.71
CA GLU A 68 11.53 2.16 -6.42
C GLU A 68 11.38 3.27 -7.46
N SER A 69 11.28 4.51 -7.00
CA SER A 69 11.12 5.69 -7.83
C SER A 69 11.76 6.91 -7.18
N HIS A 70 12.21 7.85 -8.02
CA HIS A 70 12.74 9.14 -7.58
C HIS A 70 11.69 10.23 -7.83
N THR A 71 10.75 10.36 -6.90
CA THR A 71 9.67 11.35 -7.01
C THR A 71 9.97 12.59 -6.15
N PRO A 72 9.60 13.79 -6.63
CA PRO A 72 9.66 14.99 -5.79
C PRO A 72 8.55 15.00 -4.72
N TRP A 73 7.51 14.17 -4.90
CA TRP A 73 6.44 13.92 -3.95
C TRP A 73 6.87 12.91 -2.90
N VAL A 74 6.84 13.30 -1.62
CA VAL A 74 7.17 12.41 -0.48
C VAL A 74 6.12 12.58 0.61
N HIS A 75 5.47 11.48 0.97
CA HIS A 75 4.46 11.42 2.01
C HIS A 75 4.95 10.67 3.24
N ASN A 76 4.35 10.98 4.39
CA ASN A 76 4.68 10.33 5.63
C ASN A 76 4.07 8.93 5.70
N LEU A 77 4.76 8.07 6.44
CA LEU A 77 4.33 6.70 6.72
C LEU A 77 3.96 6.58 8.19
N VAL A 78 2.80 5.97 8.44
CA VAL A 78 2.26 5.72 9.76
C VAL A 78 2.16 4.22 9.96
N VAL A 79 2.71 3.75 11.07
CA VAL A 79 2.66 2.34 11.45
C VAL A 79 1.66 2.20 12.60
N VAL A 80 0.64 1.37 12.40
CA VAL A 80 -0.39 1.08 13.41
C VAL A 80 -0.39 -0.41 13.69
N ARG A 81 -0.49 -0.79 14.96
CA ARG A 81 -0.66 -2.19 15.34
C ARG A 81 -2.14 -2.55 15.35
N LYS A 82 -2.49 -3.63 14.67
CA LYS A 82 -3.85 -4.18 14.68
C LYS A 82 -4.07 -5.08 15.91
N LYS A 83 -5.33 -5.44 16.15
CA LYS A 83 -5.76 -6.41 17.18
C LYS A 83 -5.17 -7.81 16.95
N ASP A 84 -4.98 -8.20 15.69
CA ASP A 84 -4.34 -9.45 15.27
C ASP A 84 -2.81 -9.42 15.44
N ASN A 85 -2.28 -8.39 16.11
CA ASN A 85 -0.88 -8.18 16.45
C ASN A 85 0.05 -7.82 15.26
N PHE A 86 -0.46 -7.87 14.02
CA PHE A 86 0.26 -7.46 12.82
C PHE A 86 0.36 -5.94 12.71
N LEU A 87 1.43 -5.47 12.04
CA LEU A 87 1.54 -4.08 11.65
C LEU A 87 0.75 -3.78 10.37
N ARG A 88 0.01 -2.67 10.41
CA ARG A 88 -0.56 -2.02 9.25
C ARG A 88 0.29 -0.79 8.92
N VAL A 89 0.82 -0.79 7.70
CA VAL A 89 1.61 0.31 7.15
C VAL A 89 0.68 1.18 6.31
N CYS A 90 0.53 2.44 6.69
CA CYS A 90 -0.34 3.40 6.04
C CYS A 90 0.44 4.61 5.54
N LEU A 91 0.05 5.13 4.37
CA LEU A 91 0.54 6.41 3.88
C LEU A 91 -0.37 7.52 4.42
N ASP A 92 0.21 8.55 5.02
CA ASP A 92 -0.51 9.75 5.45
C ASP A 92 -0.68 10.69 4.25
N MET A 93 -1.79 10.50 3.54
CA MET A 93 -2.12 11.25 2.31
C MET A 93 -2.90 12.55 2.58
N ARG A 94 -3.12 12.91 3.86
CA ARG A 94 -3.97 14.07 4.22
C ARG A 94 -3.40 15.39 3.74
N ARG A 95 -2.08 15.54 3.72
CA ARG A 95 -1.37 16.72 3.19
C ARG A 95 -0.06 16.27 2.53
N PRO A 96 0.33 16.81 1.37
CA PRO A 96 -0.39 17.74 0.49
C PRO A 96 -1.38 17.07 -0.47
N ILE A 97 -1.31 15.75 -0.71
CA ILE A 97 -1.84 15.17 -1.96
C ILE A 97 -3.36 15.22 -2.07
N ASN A 98 -4.09 14.90 -0.99
CA ASN A 98 -5.55 15.01 -0.98
C ASN A 98 -6.06 16.47 -0.92
N ALA A 99 -5.18 17.46 -0.76
CA ALA A 99 -5.54 18.87 -0.86
C ALA A 99 -5.32 19.44 -2.27
N VAL A 100 -4.57 18.72 -3.11
CA VAL A 100 -4.10 19.12 -4.44
C VAL A 100 -4.81 18.32 -5.55
N THR A 101 -5.37 17.16 -5.20
CA THR A 101 -6.16 16.29 -6.08
C THR A 101 -7.63 16.62 -5.94
#